data_AF-A0A0F7ZS77-F1
#
_entry.id   AF-A0A0F7ZS77-F1
#
_cell.length_a   1.000
_cell.length_b   1.000
_cell.length_c   1.000
_cell.angle_alpha   90.00
_cell.angle_beta   90.00
_cell.angle_gamma   90.00
#
_symmetry.space_group_name_H-M   'P 1'
#
loop_
_entity.id
_entity.type
_entity.pdbx_description
1 polymer ?
#
loop_
_entity_poly.entity_id
_entity_poly.type
_entity_poly.pdbx_seq_one_letter_code
_entity_poly.pdbx_strand_id
1 'polypeptide(L)'
;MISKSVAPFLALGSASLALAQDFIATTGVVAQNGSAPIRRNINELASEAGPQWDLYIQSLWEMQGVDESDPLSFFQIAGIHGWPFVEYNGTGPGRQNNGWMGYCPHGEPLFLSWHRPYVALYEQTLVSHAKAIAAKYPEDRRNEYVQAAESLRSPFWDWGTSRDVPQVTVPRSVTINTAEGKKEVQNPLMTYKFPKDAIDGKFGNFAQIRRTPPGLPNPDSVYRCAAPKSYPKSADEALELKVNRNRNTDLGAMVYDIFTNSQNFAQFASTRDVGMSLEQIHNTIHVEAACGADMMNQYVSGYDPLFMLHHTQVDRLWSYWQAIHPDMADFSGSYSGGARFTTPAGSTINQDSPLMPGFLLLLIPTYRHLVSSPAC
;
A
#
# COMPACT_ATOMS: atom_id res chain seq x y z
N MET A 1 -32.71 -33.80 64.39
CA MET A 1 -32.83 -33.27 63.02
C MET A 1 -31.83 -32.13 62.88
N ILE A 2 -30.65 -32.41 62.35
CA ILE A 2 -29.60 -31.42 62.06
C ILE A 2 -29.23 -31.66 60.60
N SER A 3 -29.70 -30.77 59.73
CA SER A 3 -29.44 -30.80 58.29
C SER A 3 -28.03 -30.28 58.02
N LYS A 4 -27.19 -31.12 57.40
CA LYS A 4 -25.88 -30.74 56.87
C LYS A 4 -26.07 -30.23 55.44
N SER A 5 -25.91 -28.93 55.23
CA SER A 5 -25.85 -28.35 53.89
C SER A 5 -24.44 -28.51 53.33
N VAL A 6 -24.35 -29.25 52.23
CA VAL A 6 -23.14 -29.45 51.42
C VAL A 6 -22.97 -28.24 50.51
N ALA A 7 -21.82 -27.58 50.57
CA ALA A 7 -21.42 -26.53 49.64
C ALA A 7 -20.95 -27.14 48.32
N PRO A 8 -21.35 -26.62 47.15
CA PRO A 8 -20.81 -27.08 45.88
C PRO A 8 -19.47 -26.40 45.61
N PHE A 9 -18.45 -27.21 45.32
CA PHE A 9 -17.17 -26.79 44.76
C PHE A 9 -17.41 -26.15 43.37
N LEU A 10 -17.09 -24.87 43.24
CA LEU A 10 -16.92 -24.21 41.94
C LEU A 10 -15.58 -24.66 41.35
N ALA A 11 -15.64 -25.51 40.34
CA ALA A 11 -14.49 -25.80 39.48
C ALA A 11 -14.13 -24.52 38.71
N LEU A 12 -13.01 -23.90 39.06
CA LEU A 12 -12.36 -22.88 38.25
C LEU A 12 -11.83 -23.55 36.98
N GLY A 13 -12.65 -23.53 35.93
CA GLY A 13 -12.17 -23.83 34.58
C GLY A 13 -11.19 -22.74 34.19
N SER A 14 -9.94 -23.13 33.98
CA SER A 14 -8.92 -22.33 33.32
C SER A 14 -9.38 -22.06 31.88
N ALA A 15 -10.10 -20.96 31.69
CA ALA A 15 -10.35 -20.41 30.38
C ALA A 15 -9.00 -20.01 29.79
N SER A 16 -8.57 -20.72 28.75
CA SER A 16 -7.45 -20.35 27.91
C SER A 16 -7.66 -18.90 27.46
N LEU A 17 -6.77 -18.00 27.90
CA LEU A 17 -6.61 -16.67 27.32
C LEU A 17 -6.10 -16.85 25.89
N ALA A 18 -7.01 -17.09 24.95
CA ALA A 18 -6.77 -16.72 23.58
C ALA A 18 -6.65 -15.18 23.59
N LEU A 19 -5.44 -14.67 23.39
CA LEU A 19 -5.23 -13.25 23.14
C LEU A 19 -6.11 -12.90 21.93
N ALA A 20 -7.21 -12.19 22.18
CA ALA A 20 -7.93 -11.54 21.10
C ALA A 20 -6.91 -10.59 20.46
N GLN A 21 -6.54 -10.82 19.21
CA GLN A 21 -5.83 -9.81 18.44
C GLN A 21 -6.76 -8.61 18.36
N ASP A 22 -6.33 -7.48 18.94
CA ASP A 22 -7.08 -6.23 18.87
C ASP A 22 -7.25 -5.86 17.39
N PHE A 23 -8.50 -5.62 16.98
CA PHE A 23 -8.83 -5.22 15.63
C PHE A 23 -8.10 -3.92 15.25
N ILE A 24 -7.42 -3.90 14.11
CA ILE A 24 -6.69 -2.73 13.61
C ILE A 24 -7.65 -1.86 12.80
N ALA A 25 -8.02 -0.72 13.37
CA ALA A 25 -8.85 0.26 12.68
C ALA A 25 -8.01 1.06 11.65
N THR A 26 -8.48 1.11 10.41
CA THR A 26 -7.88 1.92 9.34
C THR A 26 -8.58 3.27 9.23
N THR A 27 -8.13 4.21 10.04
CA THR A 27 -8.73 5.56 10.13
C THR A 27 -7.98 6.60 9.31
N GLY A 28 -6.79 6.26 8.79
CA GLY A 28 -5.84 7.22 8.25
C GLY A 28 -5.19 8.05 9.35
N VAL A 29 -4.36 9.02 8.96
CA VAL A 29 -3.69 9.91 9.93
C VAL A 29 -4.64 11.04 10.33
N VAL A 30 -5.07 11.03 11.59
CA VAL A 30 -5.89 12.10 12.18
C VAL A 30 -5.10 13.42 12.18
N ALA A 31 -5.63 14.43 11.48
CA ALA A 31 -5.07 15.78 11.48
C ALA A 31 -5.52 16.53 12.74
N GLN A 32 -4.58 17.11 13.49
CA GLN A 32 -4.91 17.74 14.78
C GLN A 32 -5.54 19.14 14.66
N ASN A 33 -5.24 19.94 13.62
CA ASN A 33 -5.58 21.37 13.59
C ASN A 33 -5.98 21.93 12.20
N GLY A 34 -6.87 21.26 11.46
CA GLY A 34 -7.42 21.82 10.22
C GLY A 34 -7.57 20.82 9.08
N SER A 35 -7.43 21.29 7.84
CA SER A 35 -7.50 20.46 6.63
C SER A 35 -6.44 19.37 6.65
N ALA A 36 -6.79 18.19 6.12
CA ALA A 36 -5.85 17.09 5.98
C ALA A 36 -4.60 17.54 5.17
N PRO A 37 -3.38 17.31 5.68
CA PRO A 37 -2.14 17.51 4.95
C PRO A 37 -2.12 16.78 3.60
N ILE A 38 -1.40 17.34 2.64
CA ILE A 38 -1.29 16.77 1.30
C ILE A 38 -0.26 15.66 1.25
N ARG A 39 -0.53 14.63 0.43
CA ARG A 39 0.49 13.70 -0.05
C ARG A 39 1.34 14.42 -1.08
N ARG A 40 2.66 14.27 -1.00
CA ARG A 40 3.63 15.03 -1.81
C ARG A 40 4.35 14.13 -2.82
N ASN A 41 4.86 14.72 -3.90
CA ASN A 41 5.71 14.00 -4.84
C ASN A 41 7.00 13.56 -4.13
N ILE A 42 7.37 12.28 -4.26
CA ILE A 42 8.55 11.71 -3.59
C ILE A 42 9.87 12.40 -3.98
N ASN A 43 10.03 12.80 -5.24
CA ASN A 43 11.26 13.43 -5.72
C ASN A 43 11.37 14.86 -5.19
N GLU A 44 10.25 15.60 -5.14
CA GLU A 44 10.20 16.93 -4.51
C GLU A 44 10.54 16.83 -3.02
N LEU A 45 9.88 15.89 -2.31
CA LEU A 45 10.13 15.62 -0.89
C LEU A 45 11.61 15.36 -0.59
N ALA A 46 12.28 14.55 -1.42
CA ALA A 46 13.69 14.29 -1.24
C ALA A 46 14.58 15.48 -1.61
N SER A 47 14.24 16.22 -2.67
CA SER A 47 15.03 17.37 -3.14
C SER A 47 15.03 18.54 -2.15
N GLU A 48 13.92 18.75 -1.45
CA GLU A 48 13.80 19.74 -0.38
C GLU A 48 14.55 19.32 0.88
N ALA A 49 14.81 18.03 1.04
CA ALA A 49 15.38 17.41 2.23
C ALA A 49 14.62 17.81 3.51
N GLY A 50 15.33 17.89 4.63
CA GLY A 50 14.77 18.39 5.89
C GLY A 50 13.87 17.40 6.62
N PRO A 51 13.13 17.88 7.64
CA PRO A 51 12.50 17.03 8.65
C PRO A 51 11.52 15.99 8.09
N GLN A 52 10.69 16.33 7.10
CA GLN A 52 9.75 15.36 6.53
C GLN A 52 10.47 14.24 5.75
N TRP A 53 11.51 14.58 4.98
CA TRP A 53 12.34 13.58 4.29
C TRP A 53 13.10 12.69 5.27
N ASP A 54 13.73 13.31 6.27
CA ASP A 54 14.45 12.63 7.34
C ASP A 54 13.55 11.63 8.08
N LEU A 55 12.33 12.04 8.43
CA LEU A 55 11.33 11.20 9.09
C LEU A 55 10.80 10.11 8.17
N TYR A 56 10.55 10.40 6.89
CA TYR A 56 10.07 9.41 5.93
C TYR A 56 11.06 8.23 5.81
N ILE A 57 12.35 8.53 5.65
CA ILE A 57 13.41 7.52 5.59
C ILE A 57 13.51 6.74 6.90
N GLN A 58 13.54 7.41 8.06
CA GLN A 58 13.63 6.73 9.36
C GLN A 58 12.41 5.86 9.64
N SER A 59 11.21 6.34 9.30
CA SER A 59 9.96 5.62 9.57
C SER A 59 9.82 4.39 8.70
N LEU A 60 10.16 4.49 7.42
CA LEU A 60 10.14 3.33 6.52
C LEU A 60 11.18 2.29 6.96
N TRP A 61 12.37 2.75 7.36
CA TRP A 61 13.41 1.87 7.89
C TRP A 61 12.97 1.15 9.18
N GLU A 62 12.41 1.86 10.16
CA GLU A 62 11.88 1.26 11.39
C GLU A 62 10.74 0.27 11.07
N MET A 63 9.78 0.66 10.23
CA MET A 63 8.63 -0.17 9.84
C MET A 63 9.05 -1.48 9.13
N GLN A 64 10.09 -1.42 8.29
CA GLN A 64 10.67 -2.59 7.62
C GLN A 64 11.40 -3.54 8.59
N GLY A 65 11.86 -3.03 9.74
CA GLY A 65 12.55 -3.79 10.77
C GLY A 65 11.67 -4.33 11.90
N VAL A 66 10.37 -4.03 11.91
CA VAL A 66 9.41 -4.58 12.87
C VAL A 66 9.28 -6.10 12.66
N ASP A 67 9.13 -6.85 13.76
CA ASP A 67 8.93 -8.31 13.75
C ASP A 67 7.83 -8.71 12.77
N GLU A 68 8.11 -9.69 11.93
CA GLU A 68 7.21 -10.06 10.83
C GLU A 68 5.92 -10.76 11.27
N SER A 69 5.76 -11.03 12.56
CA SER A 69 4.50 -11.51 13.16
C SER A 69 3.63 -10.35 13.66
N ASP A 70 4.18 -9.15 13.80
CA ASP A 70 3.42 -7.96 14.17
C ASP A 70 2.54 -7.56 12.98
N PRO A 71 1.20 -7.45 13.16
CA PRO A 71 0.28 -7.11 12.08
C PRO A 71 0.49 -5.70 11.51
N LEU A 72 1.21 -4.82 12.20
CA LEU A 72 1.61 -3.50 11.69
C LEU A 72 3.03 -3.46 11.12
N SER A 73 3.74 -4.58 11.07
CA SER A 73 5.02 -4.66 10.36
C SER A 73 4.86 -4.37 8.86
N PHE A 74 5.92 -3.88 8.22
CA PHE A 74 5.94 -3.78 6.76
C PHE A 74 5.64 -5.13 6.10
N PHE A 75 6.12 -6.24 6.67
CA PHE A 75 5.89 -7.58 6.16
C PHE A 75 4.40 -7.94 6.13
N GLN A 76 3.70 -7.78 7.25
CA GLN A 76 2.29 -8.13 7.34
C GLN A 76 1.42 -7.21 6.50
N ILE A 77 1.68 -5.90 6.51
CA ILE A 77 0.93 -4.93 5.69
C ILE A 77 1.13 -5.23 4.20
N ALA A 78 2.38 -5.38 3.73
CA ALA A 78 2.66 -5.76 2.34
C ALA A 78 2.00 -7.09 1.96
N GLY A 79 1.97 -8.04 2.89
CA GLY A 79 1.37 -9.37 2.73
C GLY A 79 -0.15 -9.37 2.61
N ILE A 80 -0.86 -8.30 3.02
CA ILE A 80 -2.31 -8.16 2.77
C ILE A 80 -2.58 -8.22 1.25
N HIS A 81 -1.70 -7.64 0.44
CA HIS A 81 -1.85 -7.64 -1.01
C HIS A 81 -1.85 -9.07 -1.56
N GLY A 82 -0.86 -9.88 -1.19
CA GLY A 82 -0.63 -11.21 -1.78
C GLY A 82 -0.12 -12.25 -0.77
N TRP A 83 1.06 -12.80 -1.04
CA TRP A 83 1.69 -13.78 -0.15
C TRP A 83 2.09 -13.09 1.17
N PRO A 84 1.90 -13.71 2.35
CA PRO A 84 1.79 -15.15 2.59
C PRO A 84 0.41 -15.80 2.52
N PHE A 85 -0.64 -15.07 2.12
CA PHE A 85 -2.02 -15.58 2.17
C PHE A 85 -2.36 -16.06 3.58
N VAL A 86 -2.13 -15.19 4.56
CA VAL A 86 -2.47 -15.43 5.96
C VAL A 86 -3.64 -14.55 6.36
N GLU A 87 -4.31 -14.96 7.42
CA GLU A 87 -5.37 -14.17 8.03
C GLU A 87 -4.82 -12.83 8.51
N TYR A 88 -5.60 -11.77 8.30
CA TYR A 88 -5.31 -10.44 8.81
C TYR A 88 -6.57 -9.92 9.51
N ASN A 89 -6.40 -9.27 10.66
CA ASN A 89 -7.48 -8.58 11.37
C ASN A 89 -8.70 -9.46 11.73
N GLY A 90 -8.47 -10.74 12.06
CA GLY A 90 -9.54 -11.63 12.54
C GLY A 90 -10.59 -12.00 11.50
N THR A 91 -10.27 -11.93 10.19
CA THR A 91 -11.24 -12.23 9.11
C THR A 91 -11.64 -13.71 9.03
N GLY A 92 -11.02 -14.57 9.83
CA GLY A 92 -11.10 -16.02 9.75
C GLY A 92 -10.15 -16.61 8.71
N PRO A 93 -10.10 -17.96 8.62
CA PRO A 93 -9.22 -18.66 7.71
C PRO A 93 -9.57 -18.35 6.26
N GLY A 94 -8.54 -18.31 5.42
CA GLY A 94 -8.68 -18.16 3.98
C GLY A 94 -9.60 -19.23 3.41
N ARG A 95 -10.48 -18.84 2.50
CA ARG A 95 -11.37 -19.77 1.81
C ARG A 95 -10.52 -20.63 0.87
N GLN A 96 -10.66 -21.95 1.00
CA GLN A 96 -10.14 -22.92 0.03
C GLN A 96 -10.81 -22.66 -1.32
N ASN A 97 -10.19 -21.83 -2.15
CA ASN A 97 -10.63 -21.51 -3.49
C ASN A 97 -9.52 -21.89 -4.48
N ASN A 98 -9.89 -22.13 -5.73
CA ASN A 98 -8.96 -22.50 -6.81
C ASN A 98 -8.45 -21.27 -7.60
N GLY A 99 -8.57 -20.07 -7.03
CA GLY A 99 -8.26 -18.79 -7.66
C GLY A 99 -7.21 -17.99 -6.89
N TRP A 100 -7.39 -16.66 -6.88
CA TRP A 100 -6.48 -15.75 -6.18
C TRP A 100 -6.63 -15.87 -4.66
N MET A 101 -5.49 -15.97 -3.97
CA MET A 101 -5.42 -16.23 -2.53
C MET A 101 -5.14 -14.98 -1.68
N GLY A 102 -4.77 -13.84 -2.28
CA GLY A 102 -4.57 -12.57 -1.55
C GLY A 102 -5.89 -11.82 -1.31
N TYR A 103 -5.83 -10.70 -0.56
CA TYR A 103 -7.02 -9.86 -0.34
C TYR A 103 -7.30 -8.90 -1.49
N CYS A 104 -6.27 -8.50 -2.25
CA CYS A 104 -6.41 -7.46 -3.25
C CYS A 104 -7.36 -7.88 -4.40
N PRO A 105 -8.33 -7.02 -4.79
CA PRO A 105 -9.07 -7.17 -6.03
C PRO A 105 -8.24 -6.61 -7.21
N HIS A 106 -8.17 -7.37 -8.30
CA HIS A 106 -7.66 -6.91 -9.59
C HIS A 106 -8.58 -7.42 -10.70
N GLY A 107 -8.68 -6.67 -11.79
CA GLY A 107 -9.57 -6.93 -12.92
C GLY A 107 -11.04 -6.66 -12.61
N GLU A 108 -11.32 -5.84 -11.60
CA GLU A 108 -12.68 -5.62 -11.11
C GLU A 108 -12.91 -4.18 -10.61
N PRO A 109 -14.15 -3.66 -10.65
CA PRO A 109 -14.47 -2.30 -10.18
C PRO A 109 -14.05 -2.00 -8.73
N LEU A 110 -13.95 -3.01 -7.85
CA LEU A 110 -13.50 -2.83 -6.47
C LEU A 110 -12.02 -2.42 -6.34
N PHE A 111 -11.24 -2.49 -7.42
CA PHE A 111 -9.80 -2.19 -7.45
C PHE A 111 -9.43 -0.89 -6.72
N LEU A 112 -9.98 0.26 -7.13
CA LEU A 112 -9.62 1.56 -6.54
C LEU A 112 -10.11 1.69 -5.10
N SER A 113 -11.37 1.32 -4.85
CA SER A 113 -11.99 1.41 -3.53
C SER A 113 -11.28 0.56 -2.48
N TRP A 114 -10.68 -0.56 -2.87
CA TRP A 114 -9.90 -1.41 -1.97
C TRP A 114 -8.47 -0.89 -1.73
N HIS A 115 -7.79 -0.40 -2.77
CA HIS A 115 -6.40 0.06 -2.64
C HIS A 115 -6.31 1.38 -1.86
N ARG A 116 -7.33 2.25 -1.90
CA ARG A 116 -7.35 3.51 -1.11
C ARG A 116 -7.16 3.29 0.41
N PRO A 117 -7.99 2.49 1.11
CA PRO A 117 -7.76 2.22 2.53
C PRO A 117 -6.51 1.38 2.78
N TYR A 118 -6.07 0.55 1.83
CA TYR A 118 -4.79 -0.14 1.96
C TYR A 118 -3.61 0.85 2.04
N VAL A 119 -3.59 1.87 1.17
CA VAL A 119 -2.62 2.98 1.26
C VAL A 119 -2.80 3.75 2.57
N ALA A 120 -4.02 3.97 3.04
CA ALA A 120 -4.28 4.65 4.31
C ALA A 120 -3.75 3.86 5.52
N LEU A 121 -3.85 2.52 5.52
CA LEU A 121 -3.27 1.66 6.55
C LEU A 121 -1.74 1.76 6.57
N TYR A 122 -1.11 1.71 5.40
CA TYR A 122 0.33 1.91 5.29
C TYR A 122 0.75 3.29 5.80
N GLU A 123 0.05 4.34 5.37
CA GLU A 123 0.30 5.73 5.75
C GLU A 123 0.15 5.98 7.25
N GLN A 124 -0.92 5.48 7.88
CA GLN A 124 -1.12 5.67 9.33
C GLN A 124 -0.03 4.98 10.15
N THR A 125 0.41 3.80 9.73
CA THR A 125 1.48 3.06 10.40
C THR A 125 2.81 3.77 10.23
N LEU A 126 3.16 4.15 9.00
CA LEU A 126 4.37 4.92 8.70
C LEU A 126 4.43 6.21 9.52
N VAL A 127 3.35 6.97 9.58
CA VAL A 127 3.31 8.24 10.33
C VAL A 127 3.32 8.01 11.84
N SER A 128 2.81 6.88 12.34
CA SER A 128 2.94 6.54 13.76
C SER A 128 4.42 6.38 14.18
N HIS A 129 5.23 5.72 13.34
CA HIS A 129 6.68 5.67 13.51
C HIS A 129 7.30 7.07 13.44
N ALA A 130 6.90 7.89 12.46
CA ALA A 130 7.41 9.25 12.33
C ALA A 130 7.18 10.10 13.59
N LYS A 131 5.98 10.02 14.18
CA LYS A 131 5.66 10.72 15.43
C LYS A 131 6.51 10.23 16.60
N ALA A 132 6.69 8.91 16.72
CA ALA A 132 7.53 8.32 17.76
C ALA A 132 9.02 8.70 17.61
N ILE A 133 9.53 8.76 16.37
CA ILE A 133 10.89 9.19 16.05
C ILE A 133 11.06 10.69 16.34
N ALA A 134 10.12 11.53 15.89
CA ALA A 134 10.16 12.98 16.09
C ALA A 134 10.27 13.37 17.57
N ALA A 135 9.56 12.65 18.46
CA ALA A 135 9.62 12.87 19.91
C ALA A 135 11.01 12.67 20.52
N LYS A 136 11.88 11.87 19.86
CA LYS A 136 13.25 11.57 20.32
C LYS A 136 14.26 12.67 19.97
N TYR A 137 13.91 13.64 19.11
CA TYR A 137 14.84 14.70 18.75
C TYR A 137 15.18 15.62 19.94
N PRO A 138 16.39 16.20 19.97
CA PRO A 138 16.79 17.19 20.97
C PRO A 138 15.86 18.42 20.98
N GLU A 139 15.75 19.10 22.12
CA GLU A 139 14.74 20.14 22.37
C GLU A 139 14.76 21.30 21.37
N ASP A 140 15.94 21.67 20.88
CA ASP A 140 16.15 22.75 19.92
C ASP A 140 15.55 22.45 18.54
N ARG A 141 15.37 21.18 18.18
CA ARG A 141 14.78 20.73 16.89
C ARG A 141 13.49 19.93 17.03
N ARG A 142 13.15 19.46 18.23
CA ARG A 142 12.00 18.55 18.46
C ARG A 142 10.70 19.09 17.90
N ASN A 143 10.41 20.37 18.13
CA ASN A 143 9.16 20.98 17.67
C ASN A 143 9.03 20.98 16.14
N GLU A 144 10.13 21.24 15.43
CA GLU A 144 10.17 21.20 13.96
C GLU A 144 9.85 19.78 13.44
N TYR A 145 10.49 18.76 14.03
CA TYR A 145 10.24 17.37 13.64
C TYR A 145 8.84 16.87 14.03
N VAL A 146 8.31 17.30 15.17
CA VAL A 146 6.92 16.97 15.55
C VAL A 146 5.93 17.57 14.54
N GLN A 147 6.10 18.82 14.14
CA GLN A 147 5.26 19.44 13.10
C GLN A 147 5.41 18.74 11.74
N ALA A 148 6.63 18.33 11.39
CA ALA A 148 6.90 17.56 10.19
C ALA A 148 6.20 16.19 10.22
N ALA A 149 6.22 15.48 11.36
CA ALA A 149 5.52 14.22 11.52
C ALA A 149 3.99 14.38 11.43
N GLU A 150 3.42 15.44 12.00
CA GLU A 150 1.97 15.72 11.91
C GLU A 150 1.50 15.98 10.47
N SER A 151 2.37 16.59 9.66
CA SER A 151 2.09 16.92 8.25
C SER A 151 2.56 15.86 7.25
N LEU A 152 3.35 14.87 7.68
CA LEU A 152 3.85 13.80 6.82
C LEU A 152 2.69 12.91 6.35
N ARG A 153 2.72 12.55 5.07
CA ARG A 153 1.77 11.66 4.40
C ARG A 153 2.54 10.76 3.44
N SER A 154 1.93 9.64 3.02
CA SER A 154 2.55 8.71 2.06
C SER A 154 2.84 9.47 0.76
N PRO A 155 4.10 9.54 0.30
CA PRO A 155 4.43 10.27 -0.92
C PRO A 155 4.00 9.50 -2.17
N PHE A 156 3.74 10.22 -3.26
CA PHE A 156 3.37 9.63 -4.56
C PHE A 156 4.52 9.69 -5.57
N TRP A 157 4.56 8.71 -6.48
CA TRP A 157 5.40 8.74 -7.67
C TRP A 157 4.57 9.15 -8.89
N ASP A 158 4.82 10.35 -9.41
CA ASP A 158 4.05 10.91 -10.53
C ASP A 158 4.51 10.41 -11.91
N TRP A 159 4.26 9.13 -12.18
CA TRP A 159 4.58 8.51 -13.47
C TRP A 159 3.79 9.09 -14.66
N GLY A 160 2.77 9.94 -14.40
CA GLY A 160 2.01 10.63 -15.44
C GLY A 160 2.72 11.88 -15.99
N THR A 161 3.66 12.45 -15.23
CA THR A 161 4.42 13.66 -15.62
C THR A 161 5.92 13.41 -15.76
N SER A 162 6.47 12.45 -15.01
CA SER A 162 7.85 11.98 -15.13
C SER A 162 7.87 10.51 -15.53
N ARG A 163 8.67 10.16 -16.54
CA ARG A 163 8.74 8.79 -17.05
C ARG A 163 9.80 7.94 -16.35
N ASP A 164 10.59 8.55 -15.48
CA ASP A 164 11.64 7.86 -14.76
C ASP A 164 11.08 7.27 -13.46
N VAL A 165 11.67 6.17 -13.03
CA VAL A 165 11.49 5.72 -11.64
C VAL A 165 12.02 6.80 -10.68
N PRO A 166 11.49 6.89 -9.44
CA PRO A 166 11.98 7.88 -8.48
C PRO A 166 13.47 7.70 -8.23
N GLN A 167 14.29 8.71 -8.55
CA GLN A 167 15.75 8.61 -8.45
C GLN A 167 16.22 8.35 -7.01
N VAL A 168 15.40 8.70 -6.03
CA VAL A 168 15.61 8.43 -4.61
C VAL A 168 15.67 6.94 -4.26
N THR A 169 15.23 6.05 -5.17
CA THR A 169 15.23 4.60 -4.97
C THR A 169 16.51 3.92 -5.47
N VAL A 170 17.42 4.69 -6.09
CA VAL A 170 18.62 4.16 -6.75
C VAL A 170 19.83 4.05 -5.80
N PRO A 171 20.14 5.07 -4.97
CA PRO A 171 21.29 5.01 -4.08
C PRO A 171 21.16 3.89 -3.04
N ARG A 172 22.28 3.24 -2.71
CA ARG A 172 22.35 2.25 -1.62
C ARG A 172 22.18 2.88 -0.24
N SER A 173 22.60 4.13 -0.11
CA SER A 173 22.55 4.91 1.11
C SER A 173 22.02 6.30 0.84
N VAL A 174 21.44 6.91 1.86
CA VAL A 174 21.00 8.30 1.85
C VAL A 174 21.52 8.99 3.11
N THR A 175 21.80 10.29 3.02
CA THR A 175 22.22 11.08 4.18
C THR A 175 21.02 11.86 4.70
N ILE A 176 20.73 11.69 5.98
CA ILE A 176 19.60 12.33 6.68
C ILE A 176 20.08 12.91 8.01
N ASN A 177 19.29 13.80 8.60
CA ASN A 177 19.48 14.16 10.01
C ASN A 177 18.68 13.20 10.89
N THR A 178 19.32 12.71 11.95
CA THR A 178 18.66 11.95 13.02
C THR A 178 18.70 12.75 14.33
N ALA A 179 18.05 12.21 15.37
CA ALA A 179 18.13 12.75 16.72
C ALA A 179 19.59 12.84 17.24
N GLU A 180 20.48 11.99 16.72
CA GLU A 180 21.90 11.91 17.09
C GLU A 180 22.80 12.73 16.15
N GLY A 181 22.22 13.45 15.19
CA GLY A 181 22.95 14.24 14.19
C GLY A 181 22.87 13.66 12.79
N LYS A 182 23.65 14.23 11.87
CA LYS A 182 23.65 13.84 10.46
C LYS A 182 24.28 12.45 10.29
N LYS A 183 23.58 11.52 9.65
CA LYS A 183 24.04 10.15 9.41
C LYS A 183 23.80 9.72 7.97
N GLU A 184 24.72 8.93 7.45
CA GLU A 184 24.48 8.10 6.28
C GLU A 184 23.80 6.81 6.74
N VAL A 185 22.64 6.50 6.16
CA VAL A 185 21.85 5.31 6.47
C VAL A 185 21.61 4.50 5.20
N GLN A 186 21.39 3.20 5.33
CA GLN A 186 20.95 2.40 4.19
C GLN A 186 19.58 2.91 3.71
N ASN A 187 19.40 2.96 2.40
CA ASN A 187 18.20 3.49 1.79
C ASN A 187 17.06 2.44 1.81
N PRO A 188 15.99 2.63 2.61
CA PRO A 188 14.88 1.68 2.65
C PRO A 188 14.03 1.65 1.37
N LEU A 189 14.22 2.62 0.45
CA LEU A 189 13.53 2.67 -0.85
C LEU A 189 14.22 1.82 -1.92
N MET A 190 15.46 1.40 -1.67
CA MET A 190 16.25 0.63 -2.64
C MET A 190 15.70 -0.79 -2.81
N THR A 191 15.39 -1.45 -1.69
CA THR A 191 14.92 -2.84 -1.64
C THR A 191 14.32 -3.12 -0.27
N TYR A 192 13.49 -4.16 -0.20
CA TYR A 192 13.08 -4.77 1.06
C TYR A 192 13.73 -6.15 1.20
N LYS A 193 14.36 -6.41 2.34
CA LYS A 193 14.91 -7.73 2.66
C LYS A 193 13.86 -8.55 3.40
N PHE A 194 13.55 -9.72 2.89
CA PHE A 194 12.58 -10.60 3.55
C PHE A 194 13.15 -11.12 4.88
N PRO A 195 12.31 -11.20 5.94
CA PRO A 195 12.71 -11.78 7.21
C PRO A 195 13.19 -13.22 7.06
N LYS A 196 14.20 -13.61 7.84
CA LYS A 196 14.76 -14.97 7.77
C LYS A 196 13.71 -16.04 8.08
N ASP A 197 12.88 -15.81 9.08
CA ASP A 197 11.82 -16.75 9.46
C ASP A 197 10.81 -16.96 8.33
N ALA A 198 10.47 -15.90 7.59
CA ALA A 198 9.59 -15.99 6.43
C ALA A 198 10.22 -16.83 5.30
N ILE A 199 11.52 -16.65 5.06
CA ILE A 199 12.29 -17.44 4.08
C ILE A 199 12.39 -18.91 4.50
N ASP A 200 12.59 -19.17 5.79
CA ASP A 200 12.74 -20.51 6.36
C ASP A 200 11.38 -21.26 6.47
N GLY A 201 10.27 -20.58 6.16
CA GLY A 201 8.96 -21.21 5.96
C GLY A 201 7.91 -20.91 7.03
N LYS A 202 8.14 -19.96 7.94
CA LYS A 202 7.19 -19.59 9.02
C LYS A 202 5.79 -19.24 8.50
N PHE A 203 5.70 -18.66 7.30
CA PHE A 203 4.44 -18.25 6.66
C PHE A 203 4.16 -19.03 5.36
N GLY A 204 4.69 -20.24 5.25
CA GLY A 204 4.54 -21.09 4.07
C GLY A 204 5.77 -21.06 3.16
N ASN A 205 5.71 -21.80 2.06
CA ASN A 205 6.88 -22.07 1.22
C ASN A 205 7.26 -20.86 0.36
N PHE A 206 8.15 -20.01 0.89
CA PHE A 206 8.66 -18.83 0.20
C PHE A 206 9.27 -19.13 -1.17
N ALA A 207 9.99 -20.26 -1.28
CA ALA A 207 10.64 -20.67 -2.54
C ALA A 207 9.66 -21.02 -3.66
N GLN A 208 8.44 -21.47 -3.33
CA GLN A 208 7.39 -21.73 -4.35
C GLN A 208 6.82 -20.46 -4.97
N ILE A 209 6.79 -19.39 -4.17
CA ILE A 209 6.09 -18.15 -4.52
C ILE A 209 7.05 -17.17 -5.20
N ARG A 210 8.33 -17.25 -4.81
CA ARG A 210 9.36 -16.40 -5.33
C ARG A 210 9.85 -16.90 -6.69
N ARG A 211 9.58 -16.13 -7.74
CA ARG A 211 10.08 -16.37 -9.10
C ARG A 211 11.42 -15.69 -9.34
N THR A 212 12.40 -15.90 -8.46
CA THR A 212 13.74 -15.32 -8.65
C THR A 212 14.44 -16.01 -9.83
N PRO A 213 14.91 -15.27 -10.85
CA PRO A 213 15.82 -15.84 -11.84
C PRO A 213 17.07 -16.44 -11.16
N PRO A 214 17.55 -17.60 -11.61
CA PRO A 214 18.80 -18.16 -11.12
C PRO A 214 19.97 -17.17 -11.27
N GLY A 215 20.84 -17.08 -10.26
CA GLY A 215 22.08 -16.30 -10.33
C GLY A 215 22.00 -14.83 -9.88
N LEU A 216 20.88 -14.39 -9.29
CA LEU A 216 20.82 -13.07 -8.66
C LEU A 216 21.60 -13.01 -7.34
N PRO A 217 22.29 -11.89 -7.04
CA PRO A 217 23.16 -11.76 -5.87
C PRO A 217 22.41 -11.82 -4.53
N ASN A 218 21.16 -11.35 -4.49
CA ASN A 218 20.35 -11.28 -3.26
C ASN A 218 18.97 -11.94 -3.47
N PRO A 219 18.89 -13.28 -3.49
CA PRO A 219 17.64 -14.01 -3.67
C PRO A 219 16.75 -14.00 -2.43
N ASP A 220 17.09 -13.22 -1.39
CA ASP A 220 16.35 -13.03 -0.14
C ASP A 220 15.76 -11.61 -0.02
N SER A 221 15.89 -10.77 -1.05
CA SER A 221 15.44 -9.37 -1.05
C SER A 221 14.68 -9.02 -2.32
N VAL A 222 13.76 -8.06 -2.28
CA VAL A 222 13.07 -7.57 -3.48
C VAL A 222 14.09 -7.12 -4.51
N TYR A 223 13.95 -7.58 -5.76
CA TYR A 223 14.85 -7.19 -6.84
C TYR A 223 14.11 -6.45 -7.96
N ARG A 224 14.85 -5.58 -8.65
CA ARG A 224 14.40 -4.84 -9.83
C ARG A 224 15.39 -5.06 -10.97
N CYS A 225 14.88 -5.32 -12.18
CA CYS A 225 15.68 -5.45 -13.40
C CYS A 225 16.86 -6.45 -13.29
N ALA A 226 16.54 -7.74 -13.35
CA ALA A 226 17.53 -8.81 -13.41
C ALA A 226 18.45 -8.67 -14.63
N ALA A 227 19.72 -9.05 -14.46
CA ALA A 227 20.71 -9.06 -15.54
C ALA A 227 20.19 -9.84 -16.76
N PRO A 228 20.44 -9.37 -18.00
CA PRO A 228 21.35 -8.29 -18.37
C PRO A 228 20.77 -6.87 -18.26
N LYS A 229 19.52 -6.71 -17.80
CA LYS A 229 18.94 -5.39 -17.53
C LYS A 229 19.57 -4.78 -16.27
N SER A 230 19.42 -3.47 -16.10
CA SER A 230 19.95 -2.74 -14.95
C SER A 230 18.98 -1.67 -14.47
N TYR A 231 18.74 -1.60 -13.16
CA TYR A 231 17.96 -0.53 -12.54
C TYR A 231 18.87 0.68 -12.24
N PRO A 232 18.43 1.93 -12.51
CA PRO A 232 17.12 2.32 -13.04
C PRO A 232 17.05 2.32 -14.57
N LYS A 233 18.19 2.36 -15.27
CA LYS A 233 18.27 2.61 -16.72
C LYS A 233 17.27 1.80 -17.57
N SER A 234 17.22 0.49 -17.38
CA SER A 234 16.34 -0.38 -18.17
C SER A 234 14.86 -0.23 -17.81
N ALA A 235 14.55 0.20 -16.57
CA ALA A 235 13.19 0.52 -16.17
C ALA A 235 12.75 1.85 -16.81
N ASP A 236 13.62 2.88 -16.75
CA ASP A 236 13.35 4.18 -17.38
C ASP A 236 13.15 4.04 -18.90
N GLU A 237 14.02 3.29 -19.59
CA GLU A 237 13.89 2.96 -21.02
C GLU A 237 12.56 2.23 -21.33
N ALA A 238 12.11 1.35 -20.44
CA ALA A 238 10.86 0.62 -20.62
C ALA A 238 9.63 1.52 -20.40
N LEU A 239 9.68 2.41 -19.42
CA LEU A 239 8.64 3.40 -19.12
C LEU A 239 8.53 4.50 -20.19
N GLU A 240 9.49 4.62 -21.11
CA GLU A 240 9.32 5.42 -22.32
C GLU A 240 8.26 4.86 -23.29
N LEU A 241 7.93 3.56 -23.16
CA LEU A 241 6.94 2.84 -23.96
C LEU A 241 7.17 2.83 -25.48
N LYS A 242 8.35 3.27 -25.94
CA LYS A 242 8.71 3.39 -27.38
C LYS A 242 8.77 2.06 -28.13
N VAL A 243 8.99 0.95 -27.43
CA VAL A 243 9.19 -0.38 -28.04
C VAL A 243 7.86 -1.10 -28.31
N ASN A 244 6.74 -0.62 -27.72
CA ASN A 244 5.44 -1.24 -27.88
C ASN A 244 4.70 -0.65 -29.09
N ARG A 245 4.98 -1.17 -30.30
CA ARG A 245 4.46 -0.67 -31.60
C ARG A 245 2.93 -0.58 -31.74
N ASN A 246 2.18 -1.06 -30.75
CA ASN A 246 0.71 -0.99 -30.69
C ASN A 246 0.18 0.09 -29.72
N ARG A 247 1.05 0.78 -28.98
CA ARG A 247 0.68 1.89 -28.07
C ARG A 247 1.48 3.13 -28.46
N ASN A 248 0.95 3.94 -29.38
CA ASN A 248 1.57 5.20 -29.80
C ASN A 248 1.48 6.32 -28.74
N THR A 249 1.37 5.97 -27.45
CA THR A 249 1.02 6.92 -26.38
C THR A 249 1.99 6.81 -25.23
N ASP A 250 2.42 7.96 -24.73
CA ASP A 250 3.10 8.06 -23.46
C ASP A 250 2.14 7.98 -22.26
N LEU A 251 2.70 7.77 -21.06
CA LEU A 251 1.92 7.65 -19.81
C LEU A 251 1.01 8.86 -19.55
N GLY A 252 1.48 10.07 -19.82
CA GLY A 252 0.68 11.29 -19.66
C GLY A 252 -0.52 11.32 -20.60
N ALA A 253 -0.32 10.94 -21.87
CA ALA A 253 -1.42 10.80 -22.83
C ALA A 253 -2.43 9.72 -22.42
N MET A 254 -1.96 8.59 -21.87
CA MET A 254 -2.86 7.55 -21.36
C MET A 254 -3.67 8.01 -20.14
N VAL A 255 -3.05 8.78 -19.23
CA VAL A 255 -3.77 9.41 -18.10
C VAL A 255 -4.83 10.38 -18.62
N TYR A 256 -4.47 11.23 -19.58
CA TYR A 256 -5.42 12.15 -20.20
C TYR A 256 -6.58 11.43 -20.89
N ASP A 257 -6.30 10.32 -21.58
CA ASP A 257 -7.30 9.48 -22.26
C ASP A 257 -8.37 8.96 -21.30
N ILE A 258 -7.96 8.36 -20.18
CA ILE A 258 -8.93 7.83 -19.19
C ILE A 258 -9.75 8.95 -18.53
N PHE A 259 -9.20 10.15 -18.33
CA PHE A 259 -9.96 11.26 -17.75
C PHE A 259 -11.01 11.84 -18.70
N THR A 260 -10.76 11.77 -20.01
CA THR A 260 -11.61 12.39 -21.02
C THR A 260 -12.58 11.43 -21.70
N ASN A 261 -12.23 10.15 -21.79
CA ASN A 261 -12.98 9.17 -22.58
C ASN A 261 -13.74 8.13 -21.75
N SER A 262 -13.38 7.92 -20.46
CA SER A 262 -14.15 7.00 -19.60
C SER A 262 -15.56 7.52 -19.36
N GLN A 263 -16.56 6.67 -19.55
CA GLN A 263 -17.99 7.00 -19.50
C GLN A 263 -18.64 6.70 -18.15
N ASN A 264 -17.95 5.97 -17.28
CA ASN A 264 -18.41 5.63 -15.94
C ASN A 264 -17.22 5.18 -15.08
N PHE A 265 -17.47 5.00 -13.78
CA PHE A 265 -16.45 4.57 -12.83
C PHE A 265 -15.81 3.22 -13.18
N ALA A 266 -16.58 2.22 -13.60
CA ALA A 266 -16.05 0.87 -13.84
C ALA A 266 -15.05 0.84 -15.02
N GLN A 267 -15.34 1.60 -16.07
CA GLN A 267 -14.44 1.81 -17.21
C GLN A 267 -13.19 2.61 -16.82
N PHE A 268 -13.32 3.65 -15.98
CA PHE A 268 -12.17 4.38 -15.46
C PHE A 268 -11.30 3.50 -14.55
N ALA A 269 -11.91 2.72 -13.67
CA ALA A 269 -11.24 2.07 -12.56
C ALA A 269 -10.52 0.78 -12.94
N SER A 270 -11.12 -0.06 -13.79
CA SER A 270 -10.73 -1.47 -13.89
C SER A 270 -10.59 -1.98 -15.32
N THR A 271 -9.83 -3.05 -15.51
CA THR A 271 -9.66 -3.76 -16.78
C THR A 271 -10.83 -4.67 -17.15
N ARG A 272 -11.91 -4.67 -16.36
CA ARG A 272 -13.10 -5.49 -16.61
C ARG A 272 -13.91 -5.02 -17.82
N ASP A 273 -13.94 -3.71 -18.03
CA ASP A 273 -14.70 -3.07 -19.10
C ASP A 273 -13.81 -2.82 -20.33
N VAL A 274 -14.48 -2.51 -21.44
CA VAL A 274 -13.82 -2.18 -22.71
C VAL A 274 -13.19 -0.80 -22.69
N GLY A 275 -11.94 -0.72 -23.17
CA GLY A 275 -11.19 0.54 -23.30
C GLY A 275 -9.97 0.59 -22.38
N MET A 276 -9.36 1.77 -22.31
CA MET A 276 -8.27 2.03 -21.37
C MET A 276 -8.83 2.38 -20.00
N SER A 277 -8.18 1.89 -18.95
CA SER A 277 -8.53 2.17 -17.56
C SER A 277 -7.29 2.50 -16.75
N LEU A 278 -7.49 3.10 -15.58
CA LEU A 278 -6.42 3.38 -14.63
C LEU A 278 -5.70 2.10 -14.21
N GLU A 279 -6.42 1.00 -13.99
CA GLU A 279 -5.81 -0.30 -13.70
C GLU A 279 -4.90 -0.79 -14.86
N GLN A 280 -5.25 -0.51 -16.12
CA GLN A 280 -4.41 -0.88 -17.26
C GLN A 280 -3.07 -0.13 -17.24
N ILE A 281 -3.07 1.16 -16.89
CA ILE A 281 -1.85 1.96 -16.78
C ILE A 281 -1.04 1.51 -15.56
N HIS A 282 -1.71 1.29 -14.42
CA HIS A 282 -1.13 0.67 -13.22
C HIS A 282 -0.40 -0.64 -13.54
N ASN A 283 -1.03 -1.54 -14.30
CA ASN A 283 -0.43 -2.81 -14.70
C ASN A 283 0.84 -2.60 -15.53
N THR A 284 0.87 -1.58 -16.39
CA THR A 284 2.08 -1.20 -17.13
C THR A 284 3.18 -0.74 -16.18
N ILE A 285 2.88 0.07 -15.17
CA ILE A 285 3.89 0.48 -14.18
C ILE A 285 4.44 -0.73 -13.40
N HIS A 286 3.56 -1.63 -12.94
CA HIS A 286 3.97 -2.85 -12.24
C HIS A 286 4.95 -3.71 -13.04
N VAL A 287 4.79 -3.77 -14.36
CA VAL A 287 5.69 -4.49 -15.26
C VAL A 287 6.98 -3.70 -15.49
N GLU A 288 6.88 -2.48 -16.01
CA GLU A 288 8.03 -1.77 -16.58
C GLU A 288 8.96 -1.19 -15.51
N ALA A 289 8.43 -0.73 -14.38
CA ALA A 289 9.20 -0.09 -13.30
C ALA A 289 10.26 -0.99 -12.66
N ALA A 290 10.08 -2.32 -12.76
CA ALA A 290 11.04 -3.31 -12.28
C ALA A 290 11.49 -4.29 -13.37
N CYS A 291 11.22 -3.97 -14.64
CA CYS A 291 11.55 -4.80 -15.80
C CYS A 291 10.99 -6.24 -15.75
N GLY A 292 9.79 -6.43 -15.18
CA GLY A 292 9.14 -7.73 -14.99
C GLY A 292 9.63 -8.53 -13.77
N ALA A 293 10.27 -7.86 -12.81
CA ALA A 293 10.72 -8.46 -11.55
C ALA A 293 9.62 -8.49 -10.48
N ASP A 294 9.97 -8.38 -9.20
CA ASP A 294 9.05 -8.58 -8.07
C ASP A 294 7.87 -7.61 -8.07
N MET A 295 8.05 -6.37 -8.55
CA MET A 295 6.94 -5.41 -8.70
C MET A 295 5.84 -5.93 -9.65
N MET A 296 6.15 -6.80 -10.62
CA MET A 296 5.15 -7.43 -11.49
C MET A 296 4.48 -8.65 -10.84
N ASN A 297 5.19 -9.31 -9.92
CA ASN A 297 4.70 -10.53 -9.29
C ASN A 297 3.67 -10.17 -8.23
N GLN A 298 2.39 -10.30 -8.55
CA GLN A 298 1.27 -9.99 -7.64
C GLN A 298 1.43 -10.61 -6.25
N TYR A 299 2.09 -11.77 -6.12
CA TYR A 299 2.32 -12.39 -4.82
C TYR A 299 3.24 -11.58 -3.90
N VAL A 300 4.21 -10.85 -4.45
CA VAL A 300 5.25 -10.16 -3.67
C VAL A 300 5.42 -8.69 -4.04
N SER A 301 4.60 -8.16 -4.96
CA SER A 301 4.70 -6.77 -5.41
C SER A 301 4.53 -5.76 -4.27
N GLY A 302 3.66 -6.07 -3.29
CA GLY A 302 3.46 -5.24 -2.10
C GLY A 302 4.71 -5.01 -1.25
N TYR A 303 5.73 -5.86 -1.37
CA TYR A 303 6.99 -5.72 -0.62
C TYR A 303 7.99 -4.78 -1.29
N ASP A 304 7.82 -4.44 -2.57
CA ASP A 304 8.69 -3.47 -3.23
C ASP A 304 8.36 -2.05 -2.73
N PRO A 305 9.32 -1.27 -2.21
CA PRO A 305 9.08 0.12 -1.79
C PRO A 305 8.47 1.03 -2.88
N LEU A 306 8.60 0.70 -4.17
CA LEU A 306 7.91 1.40 -5.26
C LEU A 306 6.38 1.22 -5.20
N PHE A 307 5.90 0.12 -4.62
CA PHE A 307 4.49 -0.23 -4.57
C PHE A 307 3.65 0.87 -3.94
N MET A 308 4.02 1.31 -2.73
CA MET A 308 3.22 2.32 -2.02
C MET A 308 3.31 3.69 -2.69
N LEU A 309 4.46 4.05 -3.27
CA LEU A 309 4.60 5.28 -4.07
C LEU A 309 3.68 5.25 -5.30
N HIS A 310 3.62 4.10 -5.98
CA HIS A 310 2.79 3.87 -7.14
C HIS A 310 1.29 3.90 -6.80
N HIS A 311 0.87 3.16 -5.77
CA HIS A 311 -0.53 3.10 -5.34
C HIS A 311 -1.02 4.42 -4.73
N THR A 312 -0.13 5.22 -4.13
CA THR A 312 -0.45 6.59 -3.72
C THR A 312 -0.74 7.49 -4.93
N GLN A 313 -0.04 7.31 -6.06
CA GLN A 313 -0.36 8.02 -7.31
C GLN A 313 -1.68 7.54 -7.92
N VAL A 314 -1.96 6.22 -7.92
CA VAL A 314 -3.25 5.69 -8.38
C VAL A 314 -4.40 6.29 -7.58
N ASP A 315 -4.27 6.35 -6.26
CA ASP A 315 -5.27 6.95 -5.37
C ASP A 315 -5.43 8.47 -5.60
N ARG A 316 -4.33 9.17 -5.88
CA ARG A 316 -4.34 10.59 -6.27
C ARG A 316 -5.11 10.81 -7.57
N LEU A 317 -4.88 9.99 -8.60
CA LEU A 317 -5.59 10.10 -9.87
C LEU A 317 -7.08 9.80 -9.70
N TRP A 318 -7.46 8.84 -8.86
CA TRP A 318 -8.86 8.64 -8.52
C TRP A 318 -9.48 9.85 -7.80
N SER A 319 -8.74 10.48 -6.89
CA SER A 319 -9.20 11.72 -6.22
C SER A 319 -9.48 12.85 -7.23
N TYR A 320 -8.67 12.96 -8.29
CA TYR A 320 -8.94 13.90 -9.39
C TYR A 320 -10.17 13.50 -10.21
N TRP A 321 -10.38 12.21 -10.45
CA TRP A 321 -11.57 11.74 -11.15
C TRP A 321 -12.84 12.10 -10.38
N GLN A 322 -12.86 11.87 -9.07
CA GLN A 322 -13.98 12.24 -8.21
C GLN A 322 -14.28 13.75 -8.23
N ALA A 323 -13.24 14.59 -8.33
CA ALA A 323 -13.40 16.04 -8.41
C ALA A 323 -13.95 16.51 -9.77
N ILE A 324 -13.57 15.83 -10.87
CA ILE A 324 -14.00 16.18 -12.24
C ILE A 324 -15.38 15.60 -12.55
N HIS A 325 -15.67 14.39 -12.05
CA HIS A 325 -16.86 13.59 -12.38
C HIS A 325 -17.62 13.17 -11.11
N PRO A 326 -18.21 14.11 -10.34
CA PRO A 326 -18.83 13.80 -9.05
C PRO A 326 -19.99 12.80 -9.12
N ASP A 327 -20.74 12.78 -10.22
CA ASP A 327 -21.87 11.85 -10.42
C ASP A 327 -21.41 10.41 -10.71
N MET A 328 -20.12 10.22 -11.01
CA MET A 328 -19.47 8.94 -11.33
C MET A 328 -18.24 8.71 -10.45
N ALA A 329 -18.22 9.33 -9.26
CA ALA A 329 -17.08 9.35 -8.37
C ALA A 329 -16.68 7.96 -7.88
N ASP A 330 -17.68 7.10 -7.63
CA ASP A 330 -17.51 5.85 -6.91
C ASP A 330 -18.16 4.67 -7.64
N PHE A 331 -17.73 3.47 -7.24
CA PHE A 331 -18.35 2.23 -7.65
C PHE A 331 -19.83 2.20 -7.28
N SER A 332 -20.68 1.87 -8.26
CA SER A 332 -22.11 1.62 -8.06
C SER A 332 -22.54 0.36 -8.79
N GLY A 333 -23.67 -0.21 -8.36
CA GLY A 333 -24.22 -1.44 -8.92
C GLY A 333 -23.61 -2.70 -8.30
N SER A 334 -23.70 -3.82 -9.03
CA SER A 334 -23.21 -5.10 -8.57
C SER A 334 -22.61 -5.95 -9.69
N TYR A 335 -21.65 -6.80 -9.36
CA TYR A 335 -21.05 -7.74 -10.30
C TYR A 335 -20.67 -9.06 -9.62
N SER A 336 -20.45 -10.11 -10.42
CA SER A 336 -19.90 -11.38 -9.95
C SER A 336 -18.38 -11.26 -9.78
N GLY A 337 -17.92 -11.35 -8.53
CA GLY A 337 -16.54 -11.16 -8.12
C GLY A 337 -15.65 -12.40 -8.30
N GLY A 338 -14.35 -12.16 -8.44
CA GLY A 338 -13.30 -13.15 -8.45
C GLY A 338 -13.01 -13.70 -7.05
N ALA A 339 -12.26 -14.82 -7.01
CA ALA A 339 -11.76 -15.36 -5.76
C ALA A 339 -10.75 -14.41 -5.11
N ARG A 340 -10.82 -14.29 -3.78
CA ARG A 340 -9.87 -13.61 -2.88
C ARG A 340 -9.80 -14.39 -1.57
N PHE A 341 -8.89 -14.00 -0.68
CA PHE A 341 -8.65 -14.67 0.61
C PHE A 341 -9.95 -15.02 1.36
N THR A 342 -10.84 -14.05 1.59
CA THR A 342 -12.13 -14.27 2.26
C THR A 342 -13.36 -14.24 1.33
N THR A 343 -13.16 -14.00 0.03
CA THR A 343 -14.26 -13.88 -0.95
C THR A 343 -14.22 -15.04 -1.95
N PRO A 344 -15.17 -15.99 -1.93
CA PRO A 344 -15.27 -17.01 -2.96
C PRO A 344 -15.53 -16.43 -4.36
N ALA A 345 -14.99 -17.08 -5.40
CA ALA A 345 -15.34 -16.73 -6.78
C ALA A 345 -16.86 -16.88 -7.02
N GLY A 346 -17.43 -15.96 -7.77
CA GLY A 346 -18.87 -15.89 -8.01
C GLY A 346 -19.65 -15.10 -6.95
N SER A 347 -19.00 -14.63 -5.88
CA SER A 347 -19.67 -13.79 -4.88
C SER A 347 -20.21 -12.51 -5.50
N THR A 348 -21.42 -12.10 -5.11
CA THR A 348 -21.96 -10.80 -5.55
C THR A 348 -21.25 -9.68 -4.80
N ILE A 349 -20.58 -8.80 -5.55
CA ILE A 349 -19.92 -7.60 -5.04
C ILE A 349 -20.75 -6.38 -5.43
N ASN A 350 -20.97 -5.47 -4.48
CA ASN A 350 -21.69 -4.22 -4.63
C ASN A 350 -21.06 -3.12 -3.75
N GLN A 351 -21.61 -1.91 -3.80
CA GLN A 351 -21.11 -0.75 -3.04
C GLN A 351 -21.06 -0.95 -1.52
N ASP A 352 -21.87 -1.88 -0.98
CA ASP A 352 -21.94 -2.19 0.46
C ASP A 352 -21.05 -3.38 0.84
N SER A 353 -20.35 -3.96 -0.13
CA SER A 353 -19.50 -5.13 0.11
C SER A 353 -18.30 -4.73 0.96
N PRO A 354 -17.94 -5.54 1.98
CA PRO A 354 -16.83 -5.23 2.87
C PRO A 354 -15.50 -5.21 2.12
N LEU A 355 -14.70 -4.18 2.37
CA LEU A 355 -13.32 -4.10 1.91
C LEU A 355 -12.42 -4.92 2.85
N MET A 356 -12.40 -6.23 2.62
CA MET A 356 -11.60 -7.19 3.38
C MET A 356 -10.09 -6.86 3.29
N PRO A 357 -9.27 -6.94 4.34
CA PRO A 357 -9.51 -7.60 5.64
C PRO A 357 -10.29 -6.77 6.67
N GLY A 358 -11.13 -5.83 6.24
CA GLY A 358 -11.99 -5.06 7.13
C GLY A 358 -11.34 -3.73 7.46
N PHE A 359 -10.96 -2.97 6.43
CA PHE A 359 -10.54 -1.59 6.62
C PHE A 359 -11.74 -0.81 7.19
N LEU A 360 -11.76 -0.57 8.49
CA LEU A 360 -12.78 0.28 9.11
C LEU A 360 -12.47 1.74 8.76
N LEU A 361 -12.89 2.17 7.58
CA LEU A 361 -13.03 3.59 7.29
C LEU A 361 -14.17 4.10 8.17
N LEU A 362 -13.83 4.65 9.35
CA LEU A 362 -14.74 5.56 10.02
C LEU A 362 -15.05 6.64 8.99
N LEU A 363 -16.29 6.63 8.51
CA LEU A 363 -16.86 7.55 7.55
C LEU A 363 -16.29 8.95 7.79
N ILE A 364 -15.29 9.35 6.99
CA ILE A 364 -15.18 10.74 6.62
C ILE A 364 -16.53 11.01 5.96
N PRO A 365 -17.35 11.94 6.47
CA PRO A 365 -18.68 12.16 5.96
C PRO A 365 -18.55 12.28 4.45
N THR A 366 -19.27 11.40 3.75
CA THR A 366 -19.48 11.44 2.31
C THR A 366 -19.33 12.87 1.82
N TYR A 367 -18.43 13.13 0.88
CA TYR A 367 -18.15 14.44 0.26
C TYR A 367 -19.37 15.04 -0.49
N ARG A 368 -20.60 14.73 -0.06
CA ARG A 368 -21.88 15.24 -0.55
C ARG A 368 -22.18 16.70 -0.18
N HIS A 369 -21.29 17.41 0.52
CA HIS A 369 -21.58 18.77 0.99
C HIS A 369 -20.56 19.88 0.68
N LEU A 370 -19.56 19.64 -0.18
CA LEU A 370 -18.65 20.72 -0.62
C LEU A 370 -18.90 21.28 -2.03
N VAL A 371 -19.99 20.87 -2.69
CA VAL A 371 -20.44 21.46 -3.97
C VAL A 371 -21.83 22.06 -3.82
N SER A 372 -21.98 23.02 -2.91
CA SER A 372 -23.11 23.97 -2.93
C SER A 372 -22.78 25.23 -2.12
N SER A 373 -21.80 25.98 -2.60
CA SER A 373 -21.74 27.41 -2.30
C SER A 373 -21.22 28.15 -3.52
N PRO A 374 -22.11 28.72 -4.36
CA PRO A 374 -21.69 29.69 -5.34
C PRO A 374 -21.37 30.97 -4.56
N ALA A 375 -20.08 31.31 -4.48
CA ALA A 375 -19.68 32.66 -4.14
C ALA A 375 -20.07 33.59 -5.30
N CYS A 376 -21.11 34.39 -5.07
CA CYS A 376 -21.29 35.74 -5.60
C CYS A 376 -21.71 36.63 -4.42
#